data_AF-A0AAV9RWU2-F1
#
_entry.id   AF-A0AAV9RWU2-F1
#
_cell.length_a   1.000
_cell.length_b   1.000
_cell.length_c   1.000
_cell.angle_alpha   90.00
_cell.angle_beta   90.00
_cell.angle_gamma   90.00
#
_symmetry.space_group_name_H-M   'P 1'
#
loop_
_entity.id
_entity.type
_entity.pdbx_description
1 polymer ?
#
loop_
_entity_poly.entity_id
_entity_poly.type
_entity_poly.pdbx_seq_one_letter_code
_entity_poly.pdbx_strand_id
1 'polypeptide(L)'
;MGEHNESAKTNRTGRVSGRAAEKMVQVIDAVCADVQRAQNIYNKLFYSAVKVDFFSISYRQLEKQVADDVNVAMERVCGSLEQESSRLTQIMGEIIFELFMSLKILKGFQEFLPLKDAKMLALTGFHNWFKSSIHKFLQIVHDKSCDRIRKAAETDQLQPVQQAKHSSSAVEVTACFSQVREIWLQLAWPDSAGAFIFVTRLTDNFCSEAVCYSELMTRKIERNQQGRDYKTFTVQLCIGLNNVEHVRVYLAHLPRDLDWPGVERAMEESCGVEGKEQVYKALNGQLLNMDLDLQREAKRLITLLTDKMLPGAGRYLTQKLVSRLHQQ
;
A
#
# COMPACT_ATOMS: atom_id res chain seq x y z
N MET A 1 23.37 29.64 -13.91
CA MET A 1 24.49 29.00 -13.15
C MET A 1 24.14 28.66 -11.70
N GLY A 2 23.07 29.21 -11.09
CA GLY A 2 22.64 28.87 -9.72
C GLY A 2 21.91 27.53 -9.55
N GLU A 3 20.99 27.19 -10.45
CA GLU A 3 20.10 26.01 -10.31
C GLU A 3 20.84 24.66 -10.42
N HIS A 4 21.88 24.57 -11.25
CA HIS A 4 22.68 23.34 -11.38
C HIS A 4 23.52 23.04 -10.11
N ASN A 5 23.87 24.05 -9.33
CA ASN A 5 24.71 23.89 -8.14
C ASN A 5 23.89 23.49 -6.90
N GLU A 6 22.61 23.87 -6.87
CA GLU A 6 21.68 23.53 -5.79
C GLU A 6 21.18 22.08 -5.91
N SER A 7 20.81 21.66 -7.13
CA SER A 7 20.47 20.26 -7.42
C SER A 7 21.62 19.29 -7.10
N ALA A 8 22.87 19.66 -7.40
CA ALA A 8 24.04 18.83 -7.12
C ALA A 8 24.36 18.73 -5.61
N LYS A 9 24.09 19.78 -4.82
CA LYS A 9 24.25 19.78 -3.36
C LYS A 9 23.20 18.91 -2.69
N THR A 10 21.92 19.07 -3.06
CA THR A 10 20.80 18.26 -2.54
C THR A 10 20.99 16.76 -2.85
N ASN A 11 21.51 16.44 -4.03
CA ASN A 11 21.75 15.05 -4.41
C ASN A 11 22.95 14.43 -3.66
N ARG A 12 23.97 15.22 -3.29
CA ARG A 12 25.09 14.78 -2.44
C ARG A 12 24.65 14.57 -0.99
N THR A 13 23.89 15.50 -0.40
CA THR A 13 23.39 15.36 0.97
C THR A 13 22.41 14.19 1.10
N GLY A 14 21.51 13.99 0.13
CA GLY A 14 20.64 12.81 0.08
C GLY A 14 21.41 11.50 0.01
N ARG A 15 22.50 11.43 -0.76
CA ARG A 15 23.34 10.22 -0.90
C ARG A 15 24.18 9.92 0.34
N VAL A 16 24.59 10.95 1.09
CA VAL A 16 25.29 10.79 2.38
C VAL A 16 24.33 10.34 3.48
N SER A 17 23.12 10.91 3.51
CA SER A 17 22.05 10.51 4.44
C SER A 17 21.62 9.05 4.22
N GLY A 18 21.48 8.63 2.95
CA GLY A 18 21.16 7.23 2.61
C GLY A 18 22.17 6.20 3.12
N ARG A 19 23.47 6.44 2.91
CA ARG A 19 24.51 5.52 3.43
C ARG A 19 24.55 5.46 4.95
N ALA A 20 24.23 6.56 5.62
CA ALA A 20 24.18 6.58 7.08
C ALA A 20 23.00 5.74 7.59
N ALA A 21 21.83 5.86 6.96
CA ALA A 21 20.66 5.05 7.29
C ALA A 21 20.87 3.55 7.00
N GLU A 22 21.49 3.19 5.87
CA GLU A 22 21.85 1.80 5.54
C GLU A 22 22.78 1.19 6.61
N LYS A 23 23.79 1.94 7.07
CA LYS A 23 24.68 1.49 8.15
C LYS A 23 23.93 1.34 9.48
N MET A 24 22.96 2.20 9.75
CA MET A 24 22.14 2.12 10.94
C MET A 24 21.34 0.81 10.96
N VAL A 25 20.73 0.43 9.83
CA VAL A 25 20.05 -0.87 9.68
C VAL A 25 20.99 -2.02 10.05
N GLN A 26 22.20 -2.04 9.46
CA GLN A 26 23.19 -3.09 9.73
C GLN A 26 23.60 -3.17 11.21
N VAL A 27 23.74 -2.02 11.88
CA VAL A 27 24.05 -1.97 13.31
C VAL A 27 22.90 -2.53 14.13
N ILE A 28 21.66 -2.17 13.82
CA ILE A 28 20.48 -2.66 14.55
C ILE A 28 20.30 -4.16 14.33
N ASP A 29 20.51 -4.67 13.13
CA ASP A 29 20.46 -6.11 12.85
C ASP A 29 21.53 -6.88 13.65
N ALA A 30 22.73 -6.33 13.76
CA ALA A 30 23.78 -6.90 14.60
C ALA A 30 23.38 -6.90 16.08
N VAL A 31 22.78 -5.80 16.56
CA VAL A 31 22.24 -5.71 17.92
C VAL A 31 21.11 -6.72 18.15
N CYS A 32 20.18 -6.90 17.20
CA CYS A 32 19.14 -7.93 17.26
C CYS A 32 19.75 -9.33 17.38
N ALA A 33 20.79 -9.62 16.60
CA ALA A 33 21.49 -10.90 16.68
C ALA A 33 22.20 -11.09 18.04
N ASP A 34 22.79 -10.04 18.60
CA ASP A 34 23.39 -10.05 19.94
C ASP A 34 22.36 -10.24 21.05
N VAL A 35 21.23 -9.54 21.00
CA VAL A 35 20.12 -9.68 21.95
C VAL A 35 19.53 -11.09 21.90
N GLN A 36 19.39 -11.66 20.70
CA GLN A 36 18.94 -13.04 20.53
C GLN A 36 19.92 -14.04 21.15
N ARG A 37 21.24 -13.86 20.97
CA ARG A 37 22.27 -14.67 21.63
C ARG A 37 22.27 -14.48 23.14
N ALA A 38 22.09 -13.24 23.60
CA ALA A 38 21.96 -12.90 25.02
C ALA A 38 20.82 -13.70 25.64
N GLN A 39 19.67 -13.76 24.99
CA GLN A 39 18.52 -14.52 25.48
C GLN A 39 18.75 -16.03 25.47
N ASN A 40 19.24 -16.58 24.35
CA ASN A 40 19.22 -18.03 24.13
C ASN A 40 20.39 -18.77 24.80
N ILE A 41 21.55 -18.11 24.89
CA ILE A 41 22.82 -18.73 25.29
C ILE A 41 23.29 -18.09 26.60
N TYR A 42 23.58 -16.79 26.57
CA TYR A 42 24.29 -16.15 27.67
C TYR A 42 23.42 -16.03 28.93
N ASN A 43 22.12 -15.77 28.80
CA ASN A 43 21.25 -15.66 29.97
C ASN A 43 21.28 -16.92 30.82
N LYS A 44 21.20 -18.10 30.19
CA LYS A 44 21.30 -19.39 30.89
C LYS A 44 22.65 -19.55 31.59
N LEU A 45 23.73 -19.22 30.90
CA LEU A 45 25.09 -19.33 31.44
C LEU A 45 25.27 -18.43 32.68
N PHE A 46 24.99 -17.13 32.54
CA PHE A 46 25.16 -16.15 33.62
C PHE A 46 24.21 -16.39 34.79
N TYR A 47 22.96 -16.78 34.52
CA TYR A 47 22.03 -17.10 35.58
C TYR A 47 22.45 -18.37 36.35
N SER A 48 22.97 -19.38 35.66
CA SER A 48 23.46 -20.60 36.31
C SER A 48 24.70 -20.34 37.18
N ALA A 49 25.67 -19.58 36.67
CA ALA A 49 26.97 -19.37 37.31
C ALA A 49 26.95 -18.28 38.40
N VAL A 50 26.28 -17.16 38.15
CA VAL A 50 26.36 -15.96 39.01
C VAL A 50 25.01 -15.36 39.38
N LYS A 51 23.89 -16.02 39.03
CA LYS A 51 22.51 -15.58 39.33
C LYS A 51 22.16 -14.20 38.78
N VAL A 52 22.77 -13.82 37.66
CA VAL A 52 22.50 -12.56 36.96
C VAL A 52 21.59 -12.80 35.77
N ASP A 53 20.55 -11.97 35.64
CA ASP A 53 19.71 -11.88 34.44
C ASP A 53 20.43 -11.05 33.37
N PHE A 54 21.32 -11.73 32.64
CA PHE A 54 22.16 -11.09 31.63
C PHE A 54 21.34 -10.50 30.49
N PHE A 55 20.29 -11.21 30.06
CA PHE A 55 19.43 -10.74 28.97
C PHE A 55 18.78 -9.40 29.30
N SER A 56 18.12 -9.30 30.46
CA SER A 56 17.39 -8.08 30.82
C SER A 56 18.30 -6.86 30.92
N ILE A 57 19.52 -7.05 31.43
CA ILE A 57 20.53 -5.98 31.54
C ILE A 57 21.02 -5.56 30.15
N SER A 58 21.45 -6.53 29.33
CA SER A 58 21.98 -6.25 27.99
C SER A 58 20.93 -5.63 27.07
N TYR A 59 19.72 -6.18 27.04
CA TYR A 59 18.65 -5.67 26.19
C TYR A 59 18.30 -4.22 26.53
N ARG A 60 18.10 -3.89 27.81
CA ARG A 60 17.76 -2.52 28.24
C ARG A 60 18.85 -1.50 27.91
N GLN A 61 20.12 -1.90 27.98
CA GLN A 61 21.22 -1.00 27.62
C GLN A 61 21.29 -0.80 26.10
N LEU A 62 21.17 -1.89 25.33
CA LEU A 62 21.30 -1.86 23.88
C LEU A 62 20.10 -1.16 23.22
N GLU A 63 18.88 -1.44 23.65
CA GLU A 63 17.68 -0.79 23.12
C GLU A 63 17.72 0.73 23.34
N LYS A 64 18.19 1.16 24.52
CA LYS A 64 18.37 2.58 24.83
C LYS A 64 19.40 3.25 23.93
N GLN A 65 20.57 2.65 23.72
CA GLN A 65 21.59 3.21 22.85
C GLN A 65 21.11 3.33 21.40
N VAL A 66 20.44 2.27 20.91
CA VAL A 66 19.83 2.29 19.57
C VAL A 66 18.75 3.37 19.47
N ALA A 67 17.89 3.51 20.49
CA ALA A 67 16.84 4.52 20.55
C ALA A 67 17.42 5.94 20.44
N ASP A 68 18.46 6.25 21.22
CA ASP A 68 19.12 7.56 21.22
C ASP A 68 19.72 7.88 19.84
N ASP A 69 20.47 6.94 19.25
CA ASP A 69 21.13 7.13 17.94
C ASP A 69 20.12 7.27 16.79
N VAL A 70 19.07 6.44 16.78
CA VAL A 70 18.02 6.48 15.76
C VAL A 70 17.20 7.75 15.88
N ASN A 71 16.81 8.17 17.09
CA ASN A 71 16.03 9.39 17.25
C ASN A 71 16.79 10.59 16.66
N VAL A 72 18.07 10.75 16.98
CA VAL A 72 18.92 11.81 16.42
C VAL A 72 19.03 11.71 14.89
N ALA A 73 19.15 10.50 14.35
CA ALA A 73 19.19 10.30 12.90
C ALA A 73 17.86 10.68 12.22
N MET A 74 16.74 10.28 12.81
CA MET A 74 15.40 10.56 12.27
C MET A 74 15.01 12.03 12.40
N GLU A 75 15.44 12.73 13.46
CA GLU A 75 15.29 14.20 13.56
C GLU A 75 16.00 14.91 12.41
N ARG A 76 17.21 14.46 12.01
CA ARG A 76 17.94 15.02 10.86
C ARG A 76 17.24 14.72 9.53
N VAL A 77 16.71 13.51 9.38
CA VAL A 77 15.95 13.12 8.18
C VAL A 77 14.68 13.97 8.08
N CYS A 78 13.88 14.06 9.14
CA CYS A 78 12.66 14.86 9.19
C CYS A 78 12.94 16.35 8.96
N GLY A 79 13.96 16.93 9.61
CA GLY A 79 14.34 18.34 9.39
C GLY A 79 14.79 18.62 7.95
N SER A 80 15.44 17.66 7.29
CA SER A 80 15.79 17.78 5.87
C SER A 80 14.56 17.69 4.97
N LEU A 81 13.54 16.92 5.38
CA LEU A 81 12.29 16.74 4.64
C LEU A 81 11.37 17.97 4.73
N GLU A 82 11.47 18.78 5.78
CA GLU A 82 10.71 20.02 5.94
C GLU A 82 11.25 21.17 5.07
N GLN A 83 12.53 21.10 4.68
CA GLN A 83 13.09 22.00 3.68
C GLN A 83 12.59 21.56 2.29
N GLU A 84 11.66 22.30 1.70
CA GLU A 84 10.95 21.99 0.44
C GLU A 84 11.86 21.65 -0.77
N SER A 85 13.16 21.94 -0.69
CA SER A 85 14.15 21.61 -1.71
C SER A 85 14.61 20.15 -1.70
N SER A 86 14.38 19.38 -0.62
CA SER A 86 14.82 17.98 -0.49
C SER A 86 13.65 17.01 -0.56
N ARG A 87 13.54 16.28 -1.68
CA ARG A 87 12.55 15.21 -1.85
C ARG A 87 13.10 13.90 -1.30
N LEU A 88 12.29 13.18 -0.51
CA LEU A 88 12.58 11.79 -0.16
C LEU A 88 12.67 10.98 -1.46
N THR A 89 13.78 10.28 -1.66
CA THR A 89 13.92 9.36 -2.80
C THR A 89 13.30 8.01 -2.46
N GLN A 90 12.91 7.24 -3.48
CA GLN A 90 12.38 5.89 -3.26
C GLN A 90 13.34 5.01 -2.45
N ILE A 91 14.61 4.97 -2.84
CA ILE A 91 15.66 4.21 -2.15
C ILE A 91 15.76 4.63 -0.68
N MET A 92 15.75 5.93 -0.39
CA MET A 92 15.78 6.40 0.99
C MET A 92 14.51 5.99 1.75
N GLY A 93 13.34 6.04 1.12
CA GLY A 93 12.09 5.57 1.72
C GLY A 93 12.11 4.08 2.05
N GLU A 94 12.66 3.25 1.16
CA GLU A 94 12.85 1.80 1.38
C GLU A 94 13.80 1.53 2.55
N ILE A 95 14.93 2.25 2.65
CA ILE A 95 15.86 2.14 3.77
C ILE A 95 15.21 2.58 5.10
N ILE A 96 14.42 3.66 5.09
CA ILE A 96 13.69 4.12 6.28
C ILE A 96 12.65 3.08 6.73
N PHE A 97 11.95 2.46 5.77
CA PHE A 97 11.03 1.38 6.06
C PHE A 97 11.76 0.16 6.66
N GLU A 98 12.89 -0.24 6.10
CA GLU A 98 13.74 -1.31 6.64
C GLU A 98 14.25 -1.00 8.05
N LEU A 99 14.68 0.25 8.29
CA LEU A 99 15.07 0.73 9.61
C LEU A 99 13.92 0.61 10.62
N PHE A 100 12.71 1.02 10.23
CA PHE A 100 11.52 0.86 11.06
C PHE A 100 11.25 -0.62 11.39
N MET A 101 11.37 -1.52 10.41
CA MET A 101 11.17 -2.96 10.62
C MET A 101 12.23 -3.56 11.55
N SER A 102 13.50 -3.17 11.41
CA SER A 102 14.59 -3.61 12.28
C SER A 102 14.35 -3.21 13.73
N LEU A 103 13.84 -2.00 13.96
CA LEU A 103 13.45 -1.53 15.29
C LEU A 103 12.23 -2.23 15.86
N LYS A 104 11.26 -2.63 15.02
CA LYS A 104 10.14 -3.47 15.46
C LYS A 104 10.63 -4.80 16.00
N ILE A 105 11.59 -5.43 15.31
CA ILE A 105 12.20 -6.69 15.77
C ILE A 105 12.91 -6.45 17.10
N LEU A 106 13.77 -5.42 17.20
CA LEU A 106 14.48 -5.12 18.43
C LEU A 106 13.52 -4.88 19.60
N LYS A 107 12.48 -4.07 19.40
CA LYS A 107 11.44 -3.81 20.41
C LYS A 107 10.71 -5.09 20.83
N GLY A 108 10.52 -6.05 19.93
CA GLY A 108 9.83 -7.31 20.19
C GLY A 108 10.46 -8.10 21.34
N PHE A 109 11.79 -8.03 21.51
CA PHE A 109 12.50 -8.72 22.58
C PHE A 109 12.08 -8.28 24.00
N GLN A 110 11.36 -7.16 24.15
CA GLN A 110 10.77 -6.78 25.44
C GLN A 110 9.85 -7.86 26.03
N GLU A 111 9.28 -8.75 25.21
CA GLU A 111 8.40 -9.83 25.68
C GLU A 111 9.10 -10.83 26.60
N PHE A 112 10.43 -10.89 26.54
CA PHE A 112 11.27 -11.75 27.38
C PHE A 112 11.67 -11.10 28.70
N LEU A 113 11.36 -9.82 28.91
CA LEU A 113 11.64 -9.13 30.17
C LEU A 113 10.65 -9.51 31.28
N PRO A 114 11.09 -9.52 32.54
CA PRO A 114 10.17 -9.52 33.67
C PRO A 114 9.19 -8.33 33.60
N LEU A 115 7.92 -8.54 33.99
CA LEU A 115 6.86 -7.52 33.91
C LEU A 115 7.21 -6.18 34.58
N LYS A 116 8.02 -6.20 35.63
CA LYS A 116 8.50 -5.00 36.35
C LYS A 116 9.48 -4.17 35.51
N ASP A 117 10.24 -4.82 34.64
CA ASP A 117 11.33 -4.24 33.84
C ASP A 117 10.88 -3.90 32.41
N ALA A 118 9.71 -4.40 31.99
CA ALA A 118 9.07 -4.07 30.71
C ALA A 118 8.45 -2.66 30.67
N LYS A 119 8.44 -1.93 31.80
CA LYS A 119 7.94 -0.55 31.87
C LYS A 119 9.08 0.43 31.58
N MET A 120 8.79 1.47 30.79
CA MET A 120 9.72 2.58 30.48
C MET A 120 10.96 2.20 29.64
N LEU A 121 10.75 1.46 28.54
CA LEU A 121 11.81 1.24 27.54
C LEU A 121 11.92 2.43 26.58
N ALA A 122 13.12 2.73 26.10
CA ALA A 122 13.41 3.87 25.24
C ALA A 122 12.77 3.74 23.85
N LEU A 123 12.64 2.51 23.34
CA LEU A 123 11.90 2.23 22.10
C LEU A 123 10.37 2.33 22.25
N THR A 124 9.85 2.66 23.44
CA THR A 124 8.41 2.94 23.59
C THR A 124 8.04 4.17 22.78
N GLY A 125 7.15 4.01 21.80
CA GLY A 125 6.72 5.14 20.98
C GLY A 125 7.65 5.50 19.82
N PHE A 126 8.65 4.68 19.48
CA PHE A 126 9.62 4.96 18.41
C PHE A 126 8.97 5.28 17.04
N HIS A 127 7.76 4.74 16.78
CA HIS A 127 6.99 5.02 15.57
C HIS A 127 6.77 6.52 15.31
N ASN A 128 6.73 7.34 16.36
CA ASN A 128 6.57 8.79 16.23
C ASN A 128 7.73 9.44 15.46
N TRP A 129 8.96 8.92 15.57
CA TRP A 129 10.12 9.42 14.85
C TRP A 129 10.00 9.21 13.33
N PHE A 130 9.16 8.27 12.92
CA PHE A 130 9.00 7.84 11.53
C PHE A 130 7.77 8.42 10.84
N LYS A 131 6.82 9.05 11.57
CA LYS A 131 5.51 9.51 11.04
C LYS A 131 5.62 10.26 9.72
N SER A 132 6.42 11.33 9.68
CA SER A 132 6.60 12.17 8.49
C SER A 132 7.26 11.40 7.33
N SER A 133 8.32 10.65 7.63
CA SER A 133 9.06 9.90 6.62
C SER A 133 8.25 8.76 6.01
N ILE A 134 7.49 8.03 6.82
CA ILE A 134 6.59 6.96 6.36
C ILE A 134 5.43 7.53 5.54
N HIS A 135 4.86 8.67 5.94
CA HIS A 135 3.86 9.35 5.13
C HIS A 135 4.40 9.67 3.72
N LYS A 136 5.60 10.26 3.64
CA LYS A 136 6.23 10.57 2.35
C LYS A 136 6.59 9.31 1.56
N PHE A 137 7.05 8.26 2.23
CA PHE A 137 7.33 6.97 1.58
C PHE A 137 6.06 6.37 0.96
N LEU A 138 4.94 6.34 1.70
CA LEU A 138 3.66 5.85 1.18
C LEU A 138 3.14 6.70 0.01
N GLN A 139 3.39 8.01 0.01
CA GLN A 139 3.10 8.86 -1.14
C GLN A 139 3.94 8.48 -2.37
N ILE A 140 5.23 8.19 -2.21
CA ILE A 140 6.08 7.70 -3.31
C ILE A 140 5.57 6.35 -3.83
N VAL A 141 5.18 5.44 -2.92
CA VAL A 141 4.61 4.15 -3.28
C VAL A 141 3.33 4.33 -4.11
N HIS A 142 2.44 5.24 -3.70
CA HIS A 142 1.24 5.61 -4.46
C HIS A 142 1.58 6.14 -5.86
N ASP A 143 2.50 7.11 -5.98
CA ASP A 143 2.89 7.68 -7.27
C ASP A 143 3.43 6.59 -8.22
N LYS A 144 4.22 5.64 -7.69
CA LYS A 144 4.74 4.50 -8.44
C LYS A 144 3.66 3.50 -8.82
N SER A 145 2.68 3.24 -7.94
CA SER A 145 1.52 2.42 -8.27
C SER A 145 0.70 3.04 -9.40
N CYS A 146 0.44 4.35 -9.34
CA CYS A 146 -0.23 5.10 -10.40
C CYS A 146 0.49 4.94 -11.76
N ASP A 147 1.81 5.11 -11.79
CA ASP A 147 2.60 4.95 -13.01
C ASP A 147 2.54 3.52 -13.57
N ARG A 148 2.64 2.51 -12.69
CA ARG A 148 2.52 1.09 -13.06
C ARG A 148 1.15 0.77 -13.62
N ILE A 149 0.08 1.22 -12.96
CA ILE A 149 -1.31 1.01 -13.37
C ILE A 149 -1.56 1.66 -14.73
N ARG A 150 -1.09 2.90 -14.93
CA ARG A 150 -1.21 3.59 -16.21
C ARG A 150 -0.51 2.82 -17.33
N LYS A 151 0.72 2.38 -17.10
CA LYS A 151 1.49 1.59 -18.07
C LYS A 151 0.84 0.23 -18.37
N ALA A 152 0.30 -0.44 -17.36
CA ALA A 152 -0.43 -1.70 -17.51
C ALA A 152 -1.65 -1.50 -18.42
N ALA A 153 -2.45 -0.46 -18.16
CA ALA A 153 -3.60 -0.10 -19.00
C ALA A 153 -3.19 0.27 -20.43
N GLU A 154 -2.11 1.03 -20.61
CA GLU A 154 -1.59 1.45 -21.92
C GLU A 154 -1.07 0.30 -22.77
N THR A 155 -0.43 -0.70 -22.16
CA THR A 155 0.17 -1.86 -22.86
C THR A 155 -0.80 -3.03 -23.05
N ASP A 156 -1.94 -3.02 -22.35
CA ASP A 156 -2.94 -4.09 -22.42
C ASP A 156 -3.46 -4.34 -23.86
N GLN A 157 -3.53 -5.60 -24.27
CA GLN A 157 -4.07 -5.97 -25.59
C GLN A 157 -5.58 -6.28 -25.55
N LEU A 158 -6.21 -6.15 -24.38
CA LEU A 158 -7.59 -6.53 -24.10
C LEU A 158 -7.85 -7.97 -24.54
N GLN A 159 -6.96 -8.87 -24.11
CA GLN A 159 -7.05 -10.30 -24.32
C GLN A 159 -7.17 -11.00 -22.97
N PRO A 160 -7.96 -12.09 -22.86
CA PRO A 160 -8.09 -12.82 -21.62
C PRO A 160 -6.76 -13.47 -21.22
N VAL A 161 -6.49 -13.52 -19.91
CA VAL A 161 -5.35 -14.27 -19.37
C VAL A 161 -5.76 -15.73 -19.19
N GLN A 162 -5.22 -16.61 -20.02
CA GLN A 162 -5.46 -18.06 -19.93
C GLN A 162 -6.97 -18.39 -19.88
N GLN A 163 -7.46 -18.98 -18.78
CA GLN A 163 -8.87 -19.33 -18.55
C GLN A 163 -9.69 -18.20 -17.89
N ALA A 164 -9.03 -17.11 -17.45
CA ALA A 164 -9.70 -15.97 -16.85
C ALA A 164 -10.41 -15.11 -17.90
N LYS A 165 -11.49 -14.43 -17.49
CA LYS A 165 -12.26 -13.55 -18.38
C LYS A 165 -11.80 -12.09 -18.37
N HIS A 166 -10.79 -11.77 -17.56
CA HIS A 166 -10.12 -10.47 -17.50
C HIS A 166 -8.73 -10.56 -18.15
N SER A 167 -8.19 -9.40 -18.48
CA SER A 167 -6.85 -9.22 -19.05
C SER A 167 -5.74 -9.21 -17.99
N SER A 168 -4.48 -9.11 -18.44
CA SER A 168 -3.31 -9.05 -17.58
C SER A 168 -3.21 -7.74 -16.82
N SER A 169 -3.70 -6.63 -17.37
CA SER A 169 -3.63 -5.33 -16.69
C SER A 169 -4.41 -5.33 -15.37
N ALA A 170 -5.57 -6.01 -15.33
CA ALA A 170 -6.36 -6.13 -14.10
C ALA A 170 -5.61 -6.92 -13.01
N VAL A 171 -4.85 -7.94 -13.40
CA VAL A 171 -3.98 -8.71 -12.49
C VAL A 171 -2.82 -7.86 -11.99
N GLU A 172 -2.23 -7.04 -12.86
CA GLU A 172 -1.15 -6.12 -12.46
C GLU A 172 -1.64 -5.06 -11.48
N VAL A 173 -2.85 -4.51 -11.66
CA VAL A 173 -3.46 -3.56 -10.72
C VAL A 173 -3.67 -4.20 -9.35
N THR A 174 -4.28 -5.39 -9.28
CA THR A 174 -4.50 -6.07 -7.98
C THR A 174 -3.19 -6.52 -7.34
N ALA A 175 -2.15 -6.82 -8.13
CA ALA A 175 -0.80 -7.07 -7.63
C ALA A 175 -0.16 -5.79 -7.04
N CYS A 176 -0.31 -4.62 -7.68
CA CYS A 176 0.10 -3.33 -7.08
C CYS A 176 -0.60 -3.13 -5.74
N PHE A 177 -1.91 -3.35 -5.70
CA PHE A 177 -2.67 -3.17 -4.47
C PHE A 177 -2.23 -4.14 -3.36
N SER A 178 -1.92 -5.37 -3.72
CA SER A 178 -1.45 -6.39 -2.78
C SER A 178 -0.11 -6.00 -2.16
N GLN A 179 0.79 -5.37 -2.93
CA GLN A 179 2.07 -4.89 -2.41
C GLN A 179 1.89 -3.76 -1.39
N VAL A 180 1.00 -2.80 -1.68
CA VAL A 180 0.69 -1.70 -0.75
C VAL A 180 0.05 -2.23 0.53
N ARG A 181 -0.87 -3.20 0.41
CA ARG A 181 -1.47 -3.91 1.55
C ARG A 181 -0.40 -4.58 2.41
N GLU A 182 0.55 -5.27 1.79
CA GLU A 182 1.62 -5.96 2.53
C GLU A 182 2.49 -4.96 3.31
N ILE A 183 2.85 -3.82 2.71
CA ILE A 183 3.56 -2.73 3.41
C ILE A 183 2.75 -2.26 4.63
N TRP A 184 1.44 -2.05 4.48
CA TRP A 184 0.57 -1.65 5.59
C TRP A 184 0.56 -2.67 6.74
N LEU A 185 0.39 -3.95 6.42
CA LEU A 185 0.40 -5.02 7.42
C LEU A 185 1.75 -5.12 8.14
N GLN A 186 2.85 -4.96 7.40
CA GLN A 186 4.19 -4.92 7.98
C GLN A 186 4.41 -3.71 8.88
N LEU A 187 3.85 -2.54 8.54
CA LEU A 187 3.90 -1.37 9.44
C LEU A 187 3.25 -1.69 10.79
N ALA A 188 2.07 -2.32 10.79
CA ALA A 188 1.25 -2.59 11.98
C ALA A 188 1.26 -1.38 12.93
N TRP A 189 0.82 -0.24 12.40
CA TRP A 189 1.02 1.06 13.02
C TRP A 189 0.37 1.11 14.42
N PRO A 190 1.11 1.46 15.48
CA PRO A 190 0.68 1.14 16.85
C PRO A 190 -0.25 2.17 17.50
N ASP A 191 -0.31 3.42 17.01
CA ASP A 191 -1.19 4.45 17.57
C ASP A 191 -2.46 4.64 16.73
N SER A 192 -3.61 4.74 17.40
CA SER A 192 -4.95 4.82 16.80
C SER A 192 -5.11 6.00 15.85
N ALA A 193 -4.69 7.19 16.27
CA ALA A 193 -4.76 8.41 15.47
C ALA A 193 -3.91 8.31 14.19
N GLY A 194 -2.65 7.87 14.31
CA GLY A 194 -1.77 7.64 13.18
C GLY A 194 -2.29 6.55 12.24
N ALA A 195 -2.79 5.44 12.79
CA ALA A 195 -3.35 4.35 11.99
C ALA A 195 -4.58 4.82 11.20
N PHE A 196 -5.47 5.59 11.82
CA PHE A 196 -6.63 6.16 11.13
C PHE A 196 -6.23 7.09 9.98
N ILE A 197 -5.24 7.97 10.19
CA ILE A 197 -4.72 8.85 9.13
C ILE A 197 -4.18 8.02 7.96
N PHE A 198 -3.35 7.02 8.24
CA PHE A 198 -2.76 6.19 7.19
C PHE A 198 -3.80 5.34 6.46
N VAL A 199 -4.70 4.65 7.16
CA VAL A 199 -5.73 3.82 6.53
C VAL A 199 -6.68 4.64 5.67
N THR A 200 -7.07 5.84 6.12
CA THR A 200 -7.92 6.74 5.32
C THR A 200 -7.22 7.16 4.03
N ARG A 201 -5.92 7.50 4.11
CA ARG A 201 -5.14 7.88 2.94
C ARG A 201 -4.90 6.72 1.99
N LEU A 202 -4.59 5.54 2.52
CA LEU A 202 -4.43 4.32 1.72
C LEU A 202 -5.73 3.97 1.01
N THR A 203 -6.87 4.02 1.70
CA THR A 203 -8.19 3.76 1.13
C THR A 203 -8.52 4.73 -0.01
N ASP A 204 -8.27 6.02 0.17
CA ASP A 204 -8.38 7.04 -0.87
C ASP A 204 -7.50 6.74 -2.10
N ASN A 205 -6.25 6.35 -1.87
CA ASN A 205 -5.31 5.98 -2.92
C ASN A 205 -5.80 4.75 -3.71
N PHE A 206 -6.20 3.67 -3.03
CA PHE A 206 -6.76 2.47 -3.68
C PHE A 206 -7.99 2.82 -4.52
N CYS A 207 -8.89 3.65 -3.99
CA CYS A 207 -10.11 4.05 -4.67
C CYS A 207 -9.82 4.89 -5.93
N SER A 208 -9.00 5.92 -5.80
CA SER A 208 -8.64 6.79 -6.92
C SER A 208 -7.86 6.07 -8.01
N GLU A 209 -6.92 5.19 -7.65
CA GLU A 209 -6.18 4.34 -8.59
C GLU A 209 -7.11 3.42 -9.37
N ALA A 210 -8.12 2.84 -8.72
CA ALA A 210 -9.08 1.96 -9.35
C ALA A 210 -10.02 2.67 -10.32
N VAL A 211 -10.53 3.85 -9.93
CA VAL A 211 -11.34 4.69 -10.83
C VAL A 211 -10.50 5.12 -12.04
N CYS A 212 -9.25 5.57 -11.82
CA CYS A 212 -8.33 5.93 -12.89
C CYS A 212 -8.09 4.77 -13.86
N TYR A 213 -7.84 3.57 -13.35
CA TYR A 213 -7.69 2.37 -14.17
C TYR A 213 -8.94 2.09 -15.01
N SER A 214 -10.12 2.14 -14.39
CA SER A 214 -11.41 1.93 -15.07
C SER A 214 -11.61 2.92 -16.22
N GLU A 215 -11.36 4.22 -15.99
CA GLU A 215 -11.45 5.25 -17.01
C GLU A 215 -10.47 5.01 -18.18
N LEU A 216 -9.23 4.62 -17.88
CA LEU A 216 -8.22 4.32 -18.88
C LEU A 216 -8.66 3.13 -19.76
N MET A 217 -9.25 2.10 -19.15
CA MET A 217 -9.79 0.95 -19.86
C MET A 217 -10.97 1.31 -20.75
N THR A 218 -11.93 2.08 -20.24
CA THR A 218 -13.05 2.56 -21.05
C THR A 218 -12.56 3.37 -22.25
N ARG A 219 -11.67 4.35 -22.04
CA ARG A 219 -11.10 5.17 -23.11
C ARG A 219 -10.35 4.33 -24.15
N LYS A 220 -9.63 3.30 -23.72
CA LYS A 220 -8.90 2.40 -24.63
C LYS A 220 -9.84 1.58 -25.51
N ILE A 221 -10.91 1.04 -24.92
CA ILE A 221 -11.92 0.29 -25.66
C ILE A 221 -12.60 1.20 -26.69
N GLU A 222 -12.99 2.41 -26.31
CA GLU A 222 -13.63 3.38 -27.20
C GLU A 222 -12.72 3.78 -28.38
N ARG A 223 -11.43 4.01 -28.14
CA ARG A 223 -10.46 4.28 -29.22
C ARG A 223 -10.32 3.12 -30.19
N ASN A 224 -10.38 1.88 -29.66
CA ASN A 224 -10.29 0.66 -30.47
C ASN A 224 -11.57 0.36 -31.27
N GLN A 225 -12.63 1.17 -31.14
CA GLN A 225 -13.88 0.99 -31.89
C GLN A 225 -13.68 1.19 -33.40
N GLN A 226 -12.79 2.10 -33.81
CA GLN A 226 -12.61 2.46 -35.20
C GLN A 226 -11.83 1.35 -35.94
N GLY A 227 -12.48 0.67 -36.88
CA GLY A 227 -11.84 -0.30 -37.78
C GLY A 227 -11.83 -1.76 -37.32
N ARG A 228 -12.47 -2.12 -36.20
CA ARG A 228 -12.63 -3.53 -35.77
C ARG A 228 -13.95 -4.15 -36.18
N ASP A 229 -13.91 -5.46 -36.45
CA ASP A 229 -15.12 -6.27 -36.57
C ASP A 229 -15.92 -6.29 -35.25
N TYR A 230 -17.23 -6.34 -35.40
CA TYR A 230 -18.22 -6.29 -34.34
C TYR A 230 -17.98 -7.34 -33.26
N LYS A 231 -17.65 -8.58 -33.65
CA LYS A 231 -17.40 -9.69 -32.70
C LYS A 231 -16.20 -9.38 -31.79
N THR A 232 -15.11 -8.90 -32.36
CA THR A 232 -13.89 -8.56 -31.62
C THR A 232 -14.13 -7.39 -30.68
N PHE A 233 -14.89 -6.39 -31.11
CA PHE A 233 -15.23 -5.24 -30.25
C PHE A 233 -16.09 -5.64 -29.05
N THR A 234 -17.10 -6.48 -29.26
CA THR A 234 -17.93 -7.03 -28.16
C THR A 234 -17.11 -7.82 -27.14
N VAL A 235 -16.15 -8.64 -27.59
CA VAL A 235 -15.25 -9.38 -26.68
C VAL A 235 -14.42 -8.40 -25.83
N GLN A 236 -13.91 -7.32 -26.41
CA GLN A 236 -13.15 -6.31 -25.67
C GLN A 236 -13.99 -5.56 -24.62
N LEU A 237 -15.25 -5.26 -24.92
CA LEU A 237 -16.19 -4.71 -23.95
C LEU A 237 -16.41 -5.65 -22.77
N CYS A 238 -16.60 -6.95 -23.04
CA CYS A 238 -16.73 -7.95 -21.98
C CYS A 238 -15.46 -8.05 -21.12
N ILE A 239 -14.28 -8.02 -21.74
CA ILE A 239 -13.00 -8.04 -21.02
C ILE A 239 -12.85 -6.78 -20.16
N GLY A 240 -13.20 -5.60 -20.69
CA GLY A 240 -13.22 -4.35 -19.91
C GLY A 240 -14.12 -4.43 -18.68
N LEU A 241 -15.34 -4.94 -18.84
CA LEU A 241 -16.26 -5.16 -17.72
C LEU A 241 -15.68 -6.12 -16.68
N ASN A 242 -15.08 -7.23 -17.13
CA ASN A 242 -14.45 -8.20 -16.22
C ASN A 242 -13.21 -7.64 -15.53
N ASN A 243 -12.43 -6.77 -16.20
CA ASN A 243 -11.31 -6.06 -15.58
C ASN A 243 -11.78 -5.16 -14.45
N VAL A 244 -12.80 -4.33 -14.71
CA VAL A 244 -13.39 -3.42 -13.70
C VAL A 244 -13.95 -4.23 -12.53
N GLU A 245 -14.67 -5.32 -12.80
CA GLU A 245 -15.19 -6.19 -11.75
C GLU A 245 -14.08 -6.86 -10.94
N HIS A 246 -13.00 -7.32 -11.58
CA HIS A 246 -11.86 -7.93 -10.90
C HIS A 246 -11.23 -6.96 -9.88
N VAL A 247 -11.04 -5.70 -10.27
CA VAL A 247 -10.52 -4.65 -9.39
C VAL A 247 -11.53 -4.29 -8.30
N ARG A 248 -12.82 -4.15 -8.63
CA ARG A 248 -13.89 -3.85 -7.66
C ARG A 248 -14.00 -4.93 -6.58
N VAL A 249 -13.95 -6.21 -6.97
CA VAL A 249 -13.96 -7.35 -6.04
C VAL A 249 -12.76 -7.32 -5.12
N TYR A 250 -11.57 -6.97 -5.60
CA TYR A 250 -10.41 -6.79 -4.73
C TYR A 250 -10.70 -5.72 -3.67
N LEU A 251 -11.21 -4.55 -4.08
CA LEU A 251 -11.47 -3.41 -3.17
C LEU A 251 -12.56 -3.69 -2.13
N ALA A 252 -13.53 -4.54 -2.46
CA ALA A 252 -14.57 -4.97 -1.51
C ALA A 252 -13.98 -5.65 -0.25
N HIS A 253 -12.72 -6.13 -0.32
CA HIS A 253 -12.03 -6.73 0.80
C HIS A 253 -11.22 -5.76 1.67
N LEU A 254 -11.09 -4.48 1.27
CA LEU A 254 -10.33 -3.48 2.03
C LEU A 254 -10.69 -3.38 3.52
N PRO A 255 -11.99 -3.45 3.92
CA PRO A 255 -12.34 -3.37 5.35
C PRO A 255 -11.66 -4.44 6.20
N ARG A 256 -11.55 -5.66 5.66
CA ARG A 256 -10.86 -6.77 6.31
C ARG A 256 -9.34 -6.63 6.16
N ASP A 257 -8.89 -6.31 4.96
CA ASP A 257 -7.48 -6.38 4.59
C ASP A 257 -6.63 -5.25 5.20
N LEU A 258 -7.26 -4.12 5.54
CA LEU A 258 -6.63 -3.00 6.26
C LEU A 258 -7.02 -2.93 7.75
N ASP A 259 -7.76 -3.93 8.26
CA ASP A 259 -8.27 -4.02 9.64
C ASP A 259 -9.05 -2.77 10.10
N TRP A 260 -10.04 -2.34 9.33
CA TRP A 260 -10.90 -1.21 9.72
C TRP A 260 -11.58 -1.42 11.08
N PRO A 261 -12.10 -2.62 11.42
CA PRO A 261 -12.67 -2.86 12.75
C PRO A 261 -11.64 -2.69 13.88
N GLY A 262 -10.37 -3.02 13.65
CA GLY A 262 -9.29 -2.73 14.59
C GLY A 262 -9.08 -1.24 14.79
N VAL A 263 -9.03 -0.46 13.71
CA VAL A 263 -8.90 1.01 13.77
C VAL A 263 -10.11 1.66 14.45
N GLU A 264 -11.32 1.22 14.13
CA GLU A 264 -12.57 1.68 14.76
C GLU A 264 -12.55 1.46 16.27
N ARG A 265 -12.16 0.25 16.73
CA ARG A 265 -12.03 -0.05 18.16
C ARG A 265 -10.97 0.80 18.83
N ALA A 266 -9.80 0.93 18.21
CA ALA A 266 -8.71 1.72 18.77
C ALA A 266 -9.09 3.22 18.88
N MET A 267 -9.87 3.73 17.93
CA MET A 267 -10.42 5.09 17.96
C MET A 267 -11.56 5.24 18.97
N GLU A 268 -12.41 4.22 19.15
CA GLU A 268 -13.43 4.18 20.22
C GLU A 268 -12.78 4.25 21.61
N GLU A 269 -11.71 3.49 21.82
CA GLU A 269 -10.94 3.48 23.07
C GLU A 269 -10.24 4.83 23.35
N SER A 270 -9.82 5.53 22.30
CA SER A 270 -9.07 6.79 22.42
C SER A 270 -9.97 8.03 22.52
N CYS A 271 -11.09 8.05 21.80
CA CYS A 271 -11.93 9.24 21.60
C CYS A 271 -13.43 8.99 21.81
N GLY A 272 -13.83 7.79 22.25
CA GLY A 272 -15.23 7.42 22.45
C GLY A 272 -15.97 7.08 21.15
N VAL A 273 -17.30 6.90 21.26
CA VAL A 273 -18.18 6.46 20.16
C VAL A 273 -18.11 7.39 18.94
N GLU A 274 -17.93 8.69 19.15
CA GLU A 274 -17.78 9.67 18.07
C GLU A 274 -16.55 9.39 17.19
N GLY A 275 -15.42 9.00 17.79
CA GLY A 275 -14.21 8.65 17.07
C GLY A 275 -14.41 7.43 16.17
N LYS A 276 -15.12 6.41 16.67
CA LYS A 276 -15.52 5.24 15.87
C LYS A 276 -16.43 5.61 14.71
N GLU A 277 -17.43 6.44 14.96
CA GLU A 277 -18.37 6.86 13.92
C GLU A 277 -17.66 7.68 12.82
N GLN A 278 -16.67 8.50 13.19
CA GLN A 278 -15.83 9.24 12.25
C GLN A 278 -15.05 8.30 11.33
N VAL A 279 -14.40 7.28 11.90
CA VAL A 279 -13.64 6.26 11.13
C VAL A 279 -14.58 5.53 10.18
N TYR A 280 -15.69 5.02 10.70
CA TYR A 280 -16.68 4.29 9.92
C TYR A 280 -17.18 5.12 8.74
N LYS A 281 -17.59 6.39 8.98
CA LYS A 281 -18.10 7.29 7.94
C LYS A 281 -17.04 7.59 6.88
N ALA A 282 -15.79 7.87 7.29
CA ALA A 282 -14.72 8.20 6.36
C ALA A 282 -14.40 7.03 5.43
N LEU A 283 -14.13 5.85 5.99
CA LEU A 283 -13.67 4.68 5.23
C LEU A 283 -14.79 4.06 4.39
N ASN A 284 -15.97 3.84 4.97
CA ASN A 284 -17.11 3.29 4.22
C ASN A 284 -17.65 4.30 3.19
N GLY A 285 -17.61 5.59 3.49
CA GLY A 285 -17.97 6.63 2.53
C GLY A 285 -17.07 6.64 1.30
N GLN A 286 -15.75 6.52 1.47
CA GLN A 286 -14.81 6.41 0.35
C GLN A 286 -15.08 5.17 -0.51
N LEU A 287 -15.24 4.00 0.13
CA LEU A 287 -15.49 2.75 -0.60
C LEU A 287 -16.84 2.77 -1.33
N LEU A 288 -17.89 3.32 -0.72
CA LEU A 288 -19.20 3.48 -1.35
C LEU A 288 -19.13 4.39 -2.57
N ASN A 289 -18.46 5.55 -2.45
CA ASN A 289 -18.31 6.49 -3.56
C ASN A 289 -17.55 5.85 -4.73
N MET A 290 -16.47 5.13 -4.42
CA MET A 290 -15.71 4.38 -5.43
C MET A 290 -16.56 3.32 -6.12
N ASP A 291 -17.36 2.53 -5.38
CA ASP A 291 -18.24 1.53 -5.99
C ASP A 291 -19.25 2.21 -6.94
N LEU A 292 -19.83 3.34 -6.54
CA LEU A 292 -20.71 4.12 -7.42
C LEU A 292 -20.01 4.58 -8.71
N ASP A 293 -18.76 5.02 -8.63
CA ASP A 293 -17.99 5.45 -9.80
C ASP A 293 -17.64 4.28 -10.73
N LEU A 294 -17.20 3.14 -10.18
CA LEU A 294 -16.97 1.93 -10.98
C LEU A 294 -18.27 1.40 -11.61
N GLN A 295 -19.40 1.49 -10.90
CA GLN A 295 -20.71 1.12 -11.45
C GLN A 295 -21.14 2.08 -12.59
N ARG A 296 -20.80 3.37 -12.53
CA ARG A 296 -21.04 4.32 -13.63
C ARG A 296 -20.23 3.93 -14.87
N GLU A 297 -18.94 3.60 -14.70
CA GLU A 297 -18.10 3.13 -15.80
C GLU A 297 -18.58 1.80 -16.38
N ALA A 298 -18.99 0.84 -15.53
CA ALA A 298 -19.57 -0.41 -15.98
C ALA A 298 -20.87 -0.19 -16.79
N LYS A 299 -21.76 0.69 -16.31
CA LYS A 299 -22.97 1.07 -17.05
C LYS A 299 -22.65 1.69 -18.41
N ARG A 300 -21.62 2.53 -18.49
CA ARG A 300 -21.16 3.13 -19.76
C ARG A 300 -20.73 2.05 -20.76
N LEU A 301 -19.93 1.08 -20.33
CA LEU A 301 -19.52 -0.06 -21.15
C LEU A 301 -20.71 -0.96 -21.55
N ILE A 302 -21.67 -1.19 -20.66
CA ILE A 302 -22.90 -1.96 -20.94
C ILE A 302 -23.77 -1.26 -21.99
N THR A 303 -23.93 0.06 -21.92
CA THR A 303 -24.66 0.83 -22.94
C THR A 303 -23.98 0.69 -24.30
N LEU A 304 -22.66 0.87 -24.37
CA LEU A 304 -21.89 0.69 -25.61
C LEU A 304 -22.05 -0.73 -26.18
N LEU A 305 -22.05 -1.74 -25.31
CA LEU A 305 -22.30 -3.13 -25.71
C LEU A 305 -23.71 -3.29 -26.29
N THR A 306 -24.72 -2.76 -25.60
CA THR A 306 -26.13 -2.88 -25.99
C THR A 306 -26.39 -2.20 -27.34
N ASP A 307 -25.86 -1.00 -27.53
CA ASP A 307 -25.99 -0.22 -28.78
C ASP A 307 -25.38 -0.96 -29.96
N LYS A 308 -24.28 -1.70 -29.76
CA LYS A 308 -23.68 -2.52 -30.81
C LYS A 308 -24.43 -3.83 -31.02
N MET A 309 -25.01 -4.42 -29.98
CA MET A 309 -25.77 -5.68 -30.08
C MET A 309 -27.14 -5.52 -30.74
N LEU A 310 -27.82 -4.39 -30.54
CA LEU A 310 -29.17 -4.14 -31.06
C LEU A 310 -29.30 -4.35 -32.59
N PRO A 311 -28.42 -3.75 -33.43
CA PRO A 311 -28.49 -3.93 -34.89
C PRO A 311 -28.14 -5.35 -35.35
N GLY A 312 -27.34 -6.09 -34.57
CA GLY A 312 -27.00 -7.49 -34.83
C GLY A 312 -28.16 -8.44 -34.53
N ALA A 313 -28.86 -8.22 -33.40
CA ALA A 313 -30.05 -8.95 -33.04
C ALA A 313 -31.20 -8.73 -34.04
N GLY A 314 -31.39 -7.47 -34.47
CA GLY A 314 -32.33 -7.13 -35.53
C GLY A 314 -32.03 -7.88 -36.83
N ARG A 315 -30.78 -7.82 -37.32
CA ARG A 315 -30.36 -8.56 -38.53
C ARG A 315 -30.53 -10.07 -38.41
N TYR A 316 -30.19 -10.66 -37.26
CA TYR A 316 -30.37 -12.09 -37.01
C TYR A 316 -31.85 -12.50 -37.01
N LEU A 317 -32.73 -11.69 -36.40
CA LEU A 317 -34.18 -11.89 -36.43
C LEU A 317 -34.73 -11.77 -37.85
N THR A 318 -34.30 -10.75 -38.62
CA THR A 318 -34.71 -10.58 -40.02
C THR A 318 -34.21 -11.75 -40.87
N GLN A 319 -32.99 -12.22 -40.68
CA GLN A 319 -32.42 -13.34 -41.44
C GLN A 319 -33.11 -14.68 -41.08
N LYS A 320 -33.51 -14.87 -39.82
CA LYS A 320 -34.36 -16.00 -39.39
C LYS A 320 -35.78 -15.92 -39.95
N LEU A 321 -36.37 -14.72 -40.03
CA LEU A 321 -37.70 -14.52 -40.62
C LEU A 321 -37.68 -14.76 -42.13
N VAL A 322 -36.68 -14.24 -42.83
CA VAL A 322 -36.50 -14.42 -44.28
C VAL A 322 -36.24 -15.90 -44.62
N SER A 323 -35.42 -16.61 -43.83
CA SER A 323 -35.18 -18.04 -44.04
C SER A 323 -36.40 -18.92 -43.76
N ARG A 324 -37.27 -18.53 -42.82
CA ARG A 324 -38.57 -19.20 -42.61
C ARG A 324 -39.56 -18.94 -43.74
N LEU A 325 -39.57 -17.74 -44.31
CA LEU A 325 -40.42 -17.40 -45.45
C LEU A 325 -40.01 -18.09 -46.76
N HIS A 326 -38.72 -18.45 -46.92
CA HIS A 326 -38.24 -19.22 -48.08
C HIS A 326 -38.40 -20.75 -47.94
N GLN A 327 -38.90 -21.22 -46.80
CA GLN A 327 -39.19 -22.63 -46.52
C GLN A 327 -40.70 -22.95 -46.55
N GLN A 328 -41.55 -21.98 -46.89
CA GLN A 328 -42.97 -22.15 -47.20
C GLN A 328 -43.20 -22.03 -48.70
#